data_AF-A0A5C7KYN5-F1
#
_entry.id   AF-A0A5C7KYN5-F1
#
_cell.length_a   1.000
_cell.length_b   1.000
_cell.length_c   1.000
_cell.angle_alpha   90.00
_cell.angle_beta   90.00
_cell.angle_gamma   90.00
#
_symmetry.space_group_name_H-M   'P 1'
#
loop_
_entity.id
_entity.type
_entity.pdbx_description
1 polymer ?
#
loop_
_entity_poly.entity_id
_entity_poly.type
_entity_poly.pdbx_seq_one_letter_code
_entity_poly.pdbx_strand_id
1 'polypeptide(L)' 'MEIETFIDMLNPEQQQAAFDLLWQRLAAHPQTLTSPLWHGDVLAHRTANPSDHPNMSVAEARLAVKRIIDERRSSQ' A
#
# COMPACT_ATOMS: atom_id res chain seq x y z
N MET A 1 -26.01 12.45 -5.09
CA MET A 1 -24.64 12.76 -5.53
C MET A 1 -23.88 11.46 -5.42
N GLU A 2 -23.44 10.92 -6.55
CA GLU A 2 -22.64 9.69 -6.58
C GLU A 2 -21.31 9.94 -5.85
N ILE A 3 -20.82 8.93 -5.13
CA ILE A 3 -19.61 9.04 -4.29
C ILE A 3 -18.40 9.38 -5.16
N GLU A 4 -18.36 8.85 -6.38
CA GLU A 4 -17.37 9.10 -7.42
C GLU A 4 -17.32 10.59 -7.75
N THR A 5 -18.47 11.23 -7.98
CA THR A 5 -18.55 12.67 -8.26
C THR A 5 -18.03 13.51 -7.10
N PHE A 6 -18.23 13.07 -5.85
CA PHE A 6 -17.68 13.76 -4.69
C PHE A 6 -16.16 13.65 -4.62
N ILE A 7 -15.61 12.46 -4.86
CA ILE A 7 -14.16 12.21 -4.85
C ILE A 7 -13.47 13.04 -5.94
N ASP A 8 -14.06 13.13 -7.12
CA ASP A 8 -13.51 13.89 -8.25
C ASP A 8 -13.44 15.41 -7.99
N MET A 9 -14.27 15.94 -7.08
CA MET A 9 -14.21 17.35 -6.67
C MET A 9 -13.09 17.65 -5.68
N LEU A 10 -12.52 16.63 -5.03
CA LEU A 10 -11.43 16.79 -4.07
C LEU A 10 -10.10 16.96 -4.81
N ASN A 11 -9.28 17.91 -4.36
CA ASN A 11 -7.89 17.99 -4.81
C ASN A 11 -7.05 16.82 -4.23
N PRO A 12 -5.82 16.57 -4.73
CA PRO A 12 -5.02 15.42 -4.28
C PRO A 12 -4.74 15.36 -2.78
N GLU A 13 -4.50 16.50 -2.12
CA GLU A 13 -4.28 16.55 -0.67
C GLU A 13 -5.56 16.21 0.11
N GLN A 14 -6.70 16.70 -0.37
CA GLN A 14 -8.02 16.39 0.20
C GLN A 14 -8.40 14.93 -0.01
N GLN A 15 -8.06 14.35 -1.17
CA GLN A 15 -8.26 12.92 -1.42
C GLN A 15 -7.43 12.07 -0.45
N GLN A 16 -6.16 12.43 -0.24
CA GLN A 16 -5.29 11.75 0.73
C GLN A 16 -5.87 11.85 2.15
N ALA A 17 -6.25 13.05 2.60
CA ALA A 17 -6.83 13.24 3.92
C ALA A 17 -8.16 12.49 4.11
N ALA A 18 -9.02 12.50 3.08
CA ALA A 18 -10.28 11.74 3.09
C ALA A 18 -10.02 10.23 3.16
N PHE A 19 -9.05 9.72 2.40
CA PHE A 19 -8.63 8.33 2.44
C PHE A 19 -8.14 7.93 3.83
N ASP A 20 -7.28 8.73 4.46
CA ASP A 20 -6.75 8.45 5.80
C ASP A 20 -7.86 8.42 6.86
N LEU A 21 -8.82 9.35 6.80
CA LEU A 21 -9.97 9.38 7.70
C LEU A 21 -10.90 8.18 7.51
N LEU A 22 -11.18 7.81 6.25
CA LEU A 22 -11.98 6.63 5.93
C LEU A 22 -11.28 5.37 6.44
N TRP A 23 -9.99 5.23 6.18
CA TRP A 23 -9.18 4.12 6.64
C TRP A 23 -9.22 3.99 8.17
N GLN A 24 -9.01 5.07 8.92
CA GLN A 24 -9.05 5.05 10.39
C GLN A 24 -10.40 4.55 10.92
N ARG A 25 -11.51 5.01 10.34
CA ARG A 25 -12.86 4.60 10.76
C ARG A 25 -13.12 3.13 10.47
N LEU A 26 -12.72 2.65 9.30
CA LEU A 26 -12.89 1.26 8.89
C LEU A 26 -12.01 0.32 9.72
N ALA A 27 -10.77 0.73 10.00
CA ALA A 27 -9.84 -0.03 10.83
C ALA A 27 -10.27 -0.15 12.30
N ALA A 28 -11.11 0.76 12.80
CA ALA A 28 -11.67 0.66 14.15
C ALA A 28 -12.68 -0.49 14.31
N HIS A 29 -13.26 -0.97 13.20
CA HIS A 29 -14.26 -2.04 13.18
C HIS A 29 -13.92 -3.09 12.10
N PRO A 30 -12.76 -3.77 12.20
CA PRO A 30 -12.27 -4.64 11.13
C PRO A 30 -13.20 -5.83 10.86
N GLN A 31 -13.98 -6.24 11.86
CA GLN A 31 -14.93 -7.37 11.76
C GLN A 31 -16.16 -7.05 10.89
N THR A 32 -16.48 -5.77 10.67
CA THR A 32 -17.66 -5.37 9.88
C THR A 32 -17.38 -5.31 8.38
N LEU A 33 -16.13 -5.51 7.97
CA LEU A 33 -15.73 -5.49 6.57
C LEU A 33 -15.31 -6.88 6.13
N THR A 34 -15.98 -7.38 5.11
CA THR A 34 -15.51 -8.58 4.41
C THR A 34 -14.27 -8.18 3.62
N SER A 35 -13.16 -8.89 3.84
CA SER A 35 -11.97 -8.72 3.02
C SER A 35 -12.31 -9.00 1.55
N PRO A 36 -11.78 -8.23 0.59
CA PRO A 36 -11.93 -8.56 -0.82
C PRO A 36 -11.44 -9.97 -1.13
N LEU A 37 -12.04 -10.65 -2.12
CA LEU A 37 -11.70 -12.04 -2.47
C LEU A 37 -10.19 -12.25 -2.72
N TRP A 38 -9.54 -11.27 -3.38
CA TRP A 38 -8.10 -11.33 -3.68
C TRP A 38 -7.20 -11.27 -2.44
N HIS A 39 -7.70 -10.82 -1.28
CA HIS A 39 -6.87 -10.60 -0.09
C HIS A 39 -6.26 -11.91 0.41
N GLY A 40 -7.00 -13.02 0.36
CA GLY A 40 -6.51 -14.34 0.71
C GLY A 40 -5.32 -14.78 -0.16
N ASP A 41 -5.41 -14.55 -1.47
CA ASP A 41 -4.36 -14.90 -2.43
C ASP A 41 -3.06 -14.12 -2.15
N VAL A 42 -3.18 -12.82 -1.83
CA VAL A 42 -2.03 -11.98 -1.46
C VAL A 42 -1.36 -12.47 -0.18
N LEU A 43 -2.15 -12.84 0.83
CA LEU A 43 -1.61 -13.40 2.07
C LEU A 43 -0.92 -14.74 1.83
N ALA A 44 -1.56 -15.66 1.11
CA ALA A 44 -0.97 -16.95 0.77
C ALA A 44 0.35 -16.79 0.01
N HIS A 45 0.40 -15.88 -0.96
CA HIS A 45 1.62 -15.58 -1.70
C HIS A 45 2.74 -15.03 -0.79
N ARG A 46 2.43 -14.09 0.11
CA ARG A 46 3.42 -13.53 1.04
C ARG A 46 3.92 -14.55 2.07
N THR A 47 3.02 -15.41 2.57
CA THR A 47 3.40 -16.47 3.52
C THR A 47 4.25 -17.54 2.86
N ALA A 48 4.01 -17.85 1.59
CA ALA A 48 4.82 -18.79 0.82
C ALA A 48 6.18 -18.22 0.38
N ASN A 49 6.32 -16.88 0.35
CA ASN A 49 7.54 -16.19 -0.08
C ASN A 49 8.02 -15.20 1.00
N PRO A 50 8.40 -15.69 2.20
CA PRO A 50 8.99 -14.82 3.20
C PRO A 50 10.30 -14.22 2.68
N SER A 51 10.58 -12.98 3.07
CA SER A 51 11.89 -12.39 2.74
C SER A 51 12.95 -12.97 3.66
N ASP A 52 14.06 -13.42 3.09
CA ASP A 52 15.26 -13.81 3.85
C ASP A 52 16.10 -12.59 4.29
N HIS A 53 15.69 -11.39 3.90
CA HIS A 53 16.38 -10.15 4.26
C HIS A 53 15.89 -9.63 5.63
N PRO A 54 16.79 -8.98 6.40
CA PRO A 54 16.39 -8.35 7.65
C PRO A 54 15.34 -7.26 7.41
N ASN A 55 14.46 -7.06 8.39
CA ASN A 55 13.50 -5.97 8.37
C ASN A 55 14.22 -4.63 8.21
N MET A 56 13.74 -3.80 7.27
CA MET A 56 14.26 -2.47 7.00
C MET A 56 13.18 -1.43 7.24
N SER A 57 13.57 -0.23 7.66
CA SER A 57 12.67 0.93 7.61
C SER A 57 12.32 1.27 6.16
N VAL A 58 11.20 1.97 5.96
CA VAL A 58 10.78 2.42 4.61
C VAL A 58 11.85 3.27 3.93
N ALA A 59 12.57 4.11 4.69
CA ALA A 59 13.65 4.92 4.16
C ALA A 59 14.83 4.06 3.66
N GLU A 60 15.24 3.06 4.45
CA GLU A 60 16.30 2.12 4.07
C GLU A 60 15.90 1.26 2.87
N ALA A 61 14.65 0.78 2.84
CA ALA A 61 14.11 0.02 1.71
C ALA A 61 14.13 0.86 0.41
N ARG A 62 13.73 2.14 0.47
CA ARG A 62 13.77 3.06 -0.68
C ARG A 62 15.20 3.24 -1.21
N LEU A 63 16.17 3.40 -0.31
CA LEU A 63 17.59 3.51 -0.69
C LEU A 63 18.12 2.21 -1.32
N ALA A 64 17.77 1.06 -0.75
CA ALA A 64 18.16 -0.25 -1.28
C ALA A 64 17.59 -0.48 -2.69
N VAL A 65 16.31 -0.18 -2.90
CA VAL A 65 15.67 -0.27 -4.24
C VAL A 65 16.34 0.66 -5.23
N LYS A 66 16.62 1.91 -4.85
CA LYS A 66 17.34 2.86 -5.71
C LYS A 66 18.70 2.30 -6.13
N ARG A 67 19.48 1.76 -5.18
CA ARG A 67 20.79 1.16 -5.44
C ARG A 67 20.70 0.00 -6.45
N ILE A 68 19.74 -0.91 -6.28
CA ILE A 68 19.51 -2.03 -7.21
C ILE A 68 19.20 -1.53 -8.63
N ILE A 69 18.39 -0.48 -8.76
CA ILE A 69 18.05 0.10 -10.08
C ILE A 69 19.30 0.73 -10.72
N ASP A 70 20.08 1.48 -9.96
CA ASP A 70 21.28 2.17 -10.44
C ASP A 70 22.38 1.16 -10.86
N GLU A 71 22.57 0.07 -10.11
CA GLU A 71 23.48 -1.02 -10.44
C GLU A 71 23.09 -1.74 -11.73
N ARG A 72 21.78 -1.99 -11.94
CA ARG A 72 21.27 -2.57 -13.20
C ARG A 72 21.54 -1.68 -14.40
N ARG A 73 21.37 -0.36 -14.25
CA ARG A 73 21.61 0.62 -15.32
C ARG A 73 23.09 0.77 -15.67
N SER A 74 23.97 0.57 -14.69
CA SER A 74 25.43 0.70 -14.85
C SER A 74 26.08 -0.55 -15.47
N SER A 75 25.34 -1.67 -15.51
CA SER A 75 25.80 -2.97 -16.02
C SER A 75 25.30 -3.29 -17.44
N GLN A 76 24.61 -2.34 -18.09
CA GLN A 76 24.19 -2.38 -19.50
C GLN A 76 25.04 -1.42 -20.32
#